data_AF-A0ABD3UBK5-F1
#
_entry.id   AF-A0ABD3UBK5-F1
#
_cell.length_a   1.000
_cell.length_b   1.000
_cell.length_c   1.000
_cell.angle_alpha   90.00
_cell.angle_beta   90.00
_cell.angle_gamma   90.00
#
_symmetry.space_group_name_H-M   'P 1'
#
loop_
_entity.id
_entity.type
_entity.pdbx_description
1 polymer ?
#
loop_
_entity_poly.entity_id
_entity_poly.type
_entity_poly.pdbx_seq_one_letter_code
_entity_poly.pdbx_strand_id
1 'polypeptide(L)'
;MYEEEGSHDEILLNFAKLDFNLLQRKHQKELCDITRWWKALDFENKLPFARNKVVECYFWIMAVYFEPQYDVARRFLTKLITLLSVTDDIYDVEGTLNELQLYTDAIQMYISVSFFFIPWYS
;
A
#
# COMPACT_ATOMS: atom_id res chain seq x y z
N MET A 1 -12.14 -25.71 -9.87
CA MET A 1 -12.41 -25.39 -11.29
C MET A 1 -11.43 -26.11 -12.22
N TYR A 2 -10.16 -25.70 -12.41
CA TYR A 2 -9.25 -26.42 -13.33
C TYR A 2 -8.88 -27.85 -12.86
N GLU A 3 -8.58 -28.02 -11.57
CA GLU A 3 -8.27 -29.35 -10.98
C GLU A 3 -9.43 -30.36 -11.07
N GLU A 4 -10.67 -29.86 -11.20
CA GLU A 4 -11.88 -30.70 -11.26
C GLU A 4 -12.20 -31.13 -12.71
N GLU A 5 -11.52 -30.58 -13.71
CA GLU A 5 -11.73 -30.92 -15.11
C GLU A 5 -11.10 -32.29 -15.43
N GLY A 6 -11.86 -33.23 -15.99
CA GLY A 6 -11.34 -34.57 -16.29
C GLY A 6 -10.23 -34.63 -17.36
N SER A 7 -9.99 -33.52 -18.06
CA SER A 7 -8.97 -33.38 -19.12
C SER A 7 -7.85 -32.39 -18.77
N HIS A 8 -7.72 -31.98 -17.51
CA HIS A 8 -6.66 -31.04 -17.12
C HIS A 8 -5.28 -31.65 -17.31
N ASP A 9 -4.30 -30.80 -17.59
CA ASP A 9 -2.91 -31.19 -17.69
C ASP A 9 -2.29 -31.18 -16.28
N GLU A 10 -1.81 -32.35 -15.82
CA GLU A 10 -1.22 -32.50 -14.48
C GLU A 10 0.07 -31.67 -14.31
N ILE A 11 0.86 -31.49 -15.38
CA ILE A 11 2.10 -30.70 -15.33
C ILE A 11 1.74 -29.23 -15.16
N LEU A 12 0.77 -28.73 -15.92
CA LEU A 12 0.28 -27.36 -15.82
C LEU A 12 -0.34 -27.08 -14.44
N LEU A 13 -1.15 -28.01 -13.93
CA LEU A 13 -1.77 -27.87 -12.61
C LEU A 13 -0.71 -27.79 -11.50
N ASN A 14 0.28 -28.69 -11.52
CA ASN A 14 1.36 -28.69 -10.54
C ASN A 14 2.21 -27.42 -10.63
N PHE A 15 2.51 -26.97 -11.85
CA PHE A 15 3.22 -25.72 -12.07
C PHE A 15 2.47 -24.51 -11.49
N ALA A 16 1.17 -24.39 -11.79
CA ALA A 16 0.33 -23.31 -11.29
C ALA A 16 0.23 -23.29 -9.76
N LYS A 17 0.09 -24.46 -9.11
CA LYS A 17 0.10 -24.57 -7.65
C LYS A 17 1.42 -24.14 -7.04
N LEU A 18 2.55 -24.54 -7.63
CA LEU A 18 3.88 -24.17 -7.15
C LEU A 18 4.14 -22.68 -7.31
N ASP A 19 3.82 -22.11 -8.47
CA ASP A 19 3.97 -20.69 -8.77
C ASP A 19 3.13 -19.83 -7.82
N PHE A 20 1.85 -20.17 -7.65
CA PHE A 20 0.96 -19.49 -6.70
C PHE A 20 1.51 -19.51 -5.26
N ASN A 21 1.98 -20.67 -4.79
CA ASN A 21 2.54 -20.79 -3.44
C ASN A 21 3.83 -19.98 -3.26
N LEU A 22 4.67 -19.90 -4.31
CA LEU A 22 5.88 -19.08 -4.29
C LEU A 22 5.54 -17.59 -4.23
N LEU A 23 4.61 -17.13 -5.07
CA LEU A 23 4.14 -15.75 -5.07
C LEU A 23 3.47 -15.38 -3.75
N GLN A 24 2.62 -16.25 -3.21
CA GLN A 24 1.96 -16.01 -1.93
C GLN A 24 2.97 -15.80 -0.80
N ARG A 25 4.05 -16.61 -0.72
CA ARG A 25 5.12 -16.41 0.27
C ARG A 25 5.83 -15.08 0.08
N LYS A 26 6.05 -14.65 -1.17
CA LYS A 26 6.63 -13.32 -1.46
C LYS A 26 5.72 -12.21 -0.95
N HIS A 27 4.42 -12.28 -1.25
CA HIS A 27 3.45 -11.29 -0.79
C HIS A 27 3.32 -11.24 0.74
N GLN A 28 3.33 -12.39 1.42
CA GLN A 28 3.33 -12.44 2.88
C GLN A 28 4.57 -11.77 3.49
N LYS A 29 5.74 -11.97 2.88
CA LYS A 29 6.97 -11.29 3.31
C LYS A 29 6.86 -9.77 3.15
N GLU A 30 6.39 -9.31 1.99
CA GLU A 30 6.16 -7.89 1.72
C GLU A 30 5.17 -7.29 2.74
N LEU A 31 4.06 -7.97 3.03
CA LEU A 31 3.07 -7.54 3.99
C LEU A 31 3.66 -7.45 5.41
N CYS A 32 4.43 -8.44 5.85
CA CYS A 32 5.14 -8.40 7.14
C CYS A 32 6.05 -7.15 7.26
N ASP A 33 6.78 -6.80 6.21
CA ASP A 33 7.65 -5.63 6.21
C ASP A 33 6.86 -4.32 6.24
N ILE A 34 5.73 -4.27 5.53
CA ILE A 34 4.83 -3.09 5.53
C ILE A 34 4.16 -2.93 6.89
N THR A 35 3.65 -4.01 7.50
CA THR A 35 3.05 -3.95 8.83
C THR A 35 4.07 -3.55 9.89
N ARG A 36 5.33 -3.99 9.78
CA ARG A 36 6.41 -3.53 10.68
C ARG A 36 6.68 -2.04 10.52
N TRP A 37 6.73 -1.54 9.28
CA TRP A 37 6.85 -0.11 9.00
C TRP A 37 5.68 0.68 9.60
N TRP A 38 4.44 0.22 9.44
CA TRP A 38 3.26 0.86 10.00
C TRP A 38 3.31 0.95 11.52
N LYS A 39 3.63 -0.16 12.19
CA LYS A 39 3.79 -0.20 13.65
C LYS A 39 4.87 0.77 14.14
N ALA A 40 5.95 0.94 13.38
CA ALA A 40 7.02 1.88 13.74
C ALA A 40 6.61 3.36 13.63
N LEU A 41 5.60 3.70 12.82
CA LEU A 41 5.05 5.05 12.77
C LEU A 41 4.24 5.41 14.02
N ASP A 42 3.71 4.39 14.70
CA ASP A 42 2.94 4.52 15.93
C ASP A 42 1.66 5.36 15.75
N PHE A 43 1.03 5.25 14.58
CA PHE A 43 -0.19 5.98 14.26
C PHE A 43 -1.39 5.53 15.08
N GLU A 44 -1.43 4.28 15.52
CA GLU A 44 -2.50 3.78 16.40
C GLU A 44 -2.57 4.57 17.72
N ASN A 45 -1.41 5.00 18.26
CA ASN A 45 -1.36 5.82 19.47
C ASN A 45 -1.45 7.32 19.18
N LYS A 46 -0.86 7.79 18.08
CA LYS A 46 -0.82 9.22 17.72
C LYS A 46 -2.12 9.73 17.10
N LEU A 47 -2.83 8.86 16.38
CA LEU A 47 -4.03 9.14 15.60
C LEU A 47 -5.08 8.06 15.89
N PRO A 48 -5.62 7.99 17.12
CA PRO A 48 -6.53 6.91 17.53
C PRO A 48 -7.85 6.87 16.74
N PHE A 49 -8.20 7.97 16.06
CA PHE A 49 -9.35 8.06 15.16
C PHE A 49 -9.10 7.44 13.78
N ALA A 50 -7.83 7.35 13.35
CA ALA A 50 -7.48 6.86 12.02
C ALA A 50 -7.58 5.33 11.96
N ARG A 51 -8.20 4.81 10.90
CA ARG A 51 -8.45 3.38 10.74
C ARG A 51 -7.17 2.65 10.29
N ASN A 52 -6.85 1.52 10.92
CA ASN A 52 -5.75 0.67 10.45
C ASN A 52 -6.19 -0.17 9.23
N LYS A 53 -5.94 0.37 8.03
CA LYS A 53 -6.28 -0.26 6.74
C LYS A 53 -5.07 -0.85 5.98
N VAL A 54 -3.93 -1.03 6.64
CA VAL A 54 -2.66 -1.43 5.97
C VAL A 54 -2.81 -2.71 5.15
N VAL A 55 -3.48 -3.72 5.71
CA VAL A 55 -3.68 -5.02 5.04
C VAL A 55 -4.61 -4.86 3.84
N GLU A 56 -5.67 -4.07 3.97
CA GLU A 56 -6.61 -3.78 2.89
C GLU A 56 -5.88 -3.04 1.75
N CYS A 57 -5.16 -1.95 2.06
CA CYS A 57 -4.40 -1.19 1.07
C CYS A 57 -3.39 -2.07 0.33
N TYR A 58 -2.68 -2.97 1.04
CA TYR A 58 -1.78 -3.92 0.40
C TYR A 58 -2.53 -4.88 -0.53
N PHE A 59 -3.67 -5.40 -0.08
CA PHE A 59 -4.47 -6.33 -0.87
C PHE A 59 -4.96 -5.70 -2.17
N TRP A 60 -5.45 -4.45 -2.13
CA TRP A 60 -5.85 -3.70 -3.32
C TRP A 60 -4.70 -3.54 -4.32
N ILE A 61 -3.52 -3.18 -3.85
CA ILE A 61 -2.35 -2.99 -4.72
C ILE A 61 -1.80 -4.31 -5.26
N MET A 62 -1.81 -5.37 -4.46
CA MET A 62 -1.42 -6.72 -4.88
C MET A 62 -2.37 -7.25 -5.96
N ALA A 63 -3.68 -7.00 -5.85
CA ALA A 63 -4.66 -7.42 -6.85
C ALA A 63 -4.42 -6.77 -8.24
N VAL A 64 -3.89 -5.54 -8.27
CA VAL A 64 -3.57 -4.83 -9.52
C VAL A 64 -2.21 -5.25 -10.07
N TYR A 65 -1.23 -5.46 -9.19
CA TYR A 65 0.16 -5.77 -9.55
C TYR A 65 0.62 -7.03 -8.83
N PHE A 66 0.14 -8.22 -9.22
CA PHE A 66 0.46 -9.46 -8.51
C PHE A 66 1.83 -10.03 -8.91
N GLU A 67 2.34 -9.66 -10.09
CA GLU A 67 3.56 -10.26 -10.64
C GLU A 67 4.81 -9.89 -9.84
N PRO A 68 5.80 -10.78 -9.74
CA PRO A 68 6.88 -10.65 -8.77
C PRO A 68 7.79 -9.44 -9.02
N GLN A 69 7.90 -8.95 -10.26
CA GLN A 69 8.72 -7.79 -10.63
C GLN A 69 8.23 -6.45 -10.07
N TYR A 70 6.97 -6.38 -9.59
CA TYR A 70 6.37 -5.15 -9.09
C TYR A 70 6.48 -5.00 -7.57
N ASP A 71 7.42 -5.66 -6.91
CA ASP A 71 7.57 -5.63 -5.45
C ASP A 71 7.86 -4.22 -4.90
N VAL A 72 8.74 -3.47 -5.56
CA VAL A 72 9.04 -2.08 -5.22
C VAL A 72 7.79 -1.21 -5.36
N ALA A 73 7.07 -1.36 -6.47
CA ALA A 73 5.84 -0.62 -6.74
C ALA A 73 4.77 -0.93 -5.69
N ARG A 74 4.54 -2.22 -5.38
CA ARG A 74 3.57 -2.64 -4.35
C ARG A 74 3.90 -2.03 -2.99
N ARG A 75 5.18 -2.11 -2.57
CA ARG A 75 5.63 -1.55 -1.29
C ARG A 75 5.46 -0.03 -1.25
N PHE A 76 5.81 0.67 -2.31
CA PHE A 76 5.69 2.13 -2.38
C PHE A 76 4.22 2.57 -2.38
N LEU A 77 3.41 2.02 -3.29
CA LEU A 77 1.99 2.37 -3.43
C LEU A 77 1.19 2.02 -2.18
N THR A 78 1.47 0.89 -1.53
CA THR A 78 0.79 0.55 -0.28
C THR A 78 1.05 1.60 0.80
N LYS A 79 2.30 2.04 0.97
CA LYS A 79 2.63 3.10 1.94
C LYS A 79 1.92 4.41 1.59
N LEU A 80 1.96 4.79 0.31
CA LEU A 80 1.32 6.00 -0.18
C LEU A 80 -0.20 5.98 0.08
N ILE A 81 -0.89 4.92 -0.33
CA ILE A 81 -2.35 4.80 -0.17
C ILE A 81 -2.73 4.72 1.31
N THR A 82 -1.93 4.03 2.14
CA THR A 82 -2.21 4.00 3.59
C THR A 82 -2.11 5.40 4.19
N LEU A 83 -1.10 6.19 3.82
CA LEU A 83 -0.98 7.58 4.26
C LEU A 83 -2.13 8.45 3.73
N LEU A 84 -2.53 8.28 2.47
CA LEU A 84 -3.69 8.97 1.91
C LEU A 84 -4.99 8.63 2.65
N SER A 85 -5.18 7.37 3.06
CA SER A 85 -6.34 7.00 3.88
C SER A 85 -6.31 7.62 5.27
N VAL A 86 -5.14 7.86 5.85
CA VAL A 86 -5.04 8.60 7.12
C VAL A 86 -5.38 10.06 6.90
N THR A 87 -4.90 10.66 5.80
CA THR A 87 -5.28 12.02 5.42
C THR A 87 -6.79 12.13 5.23
N ASP A 88 -7.41 11.22 4.50
CA ASP A 88 -8.87 11.14 4.32
C ASP A 88 -9.61 11.13 5.66
N ASP A 89 -9.19 10.25 6.60
CA ASP A 89 -9.78 10.19 7.95
C ASP A 89 -9.62 11.52 8.73
N ILE A 90 -8.54 12.29 8.51
CA ILE A 90 -8.36 13.63 9.12
C ILE A 90 -9.41 14.62 8.59
N TYR A 91 -9.67 14.62 7.28
CA TYR A 91 -10.66 15.52 6.67
C TYR A 91 -12.10 15.13 7.01
N ASP A 92 -12.38 13.84 7.16
CA ASP A 92 -13.74 13.34 7.37
C ASP A 92 -14.19 13.35 8.84
N VAL A 93 -13.27 13.11 9.80
CA VAL A 93 -13.64 12.83 11.20
C VAL A 93 -13.25 13.95 12.16
N GLU A 94 -12.01 14.46 12.08
CA GLU A 94 -11.44 15.27 13.15
C GLU A 94 -11.23 16.74 12.79
N GLY A 95 -11.03 17.07 11.51
CA GLY A 95 -10.57 18.39 11.14
C GLY A 95 -11.62 19.49 11.25
N THR A 96 -11.38 20.49 12.10
CA THR A 96 -12.08 21.77 11.96
C THR A 96 -11.60 22.49 10.69
N LEU A 97 -12.44 23.29 10.04
CA LEU A 97 -12.09 23.98 8.79
C LEU A 97 -10.76 24.75 8.87
N ASN A 98 -10.47 25.36 10.03
CA ASN A 98 -9.22 26.11 10.23
C ASN A 98 -7.99 25.19 10.31
N GLU A 99 -8.10 24.03 10.96
CA GLU A 99 -7.01 23.05 11.05
C GLU A 99 -6.77 22.37 9.70
N LEU A 100 -7.83 22.09 8.95
CA LEU A 100 -7.74 21.54 7.59
C LEU A 100 -7.09 22.52 6.62
N GLN A 101 -7.38 23.82 6.73
CA GLN A 101 -6.72 24.84 5.93
C GLN A 101 -5.22 24.88 6.22
N LEU A 102 -4.83 24.87 7.49
CA LEU A 102 -3.41 24.84 7.88
C LEU A 102 -2.71 23.58 7.38
N TYR A 103 -3.37 22.42 7.46
CA TYR A 103 -2.84 21.16 6.94
C TYR A 103 -2.67 21.19 5.41
N THR A 104 -3.66 21.72 4.69
CA THR A 104 -3.61 21.91 3.23
C THR A 104 -2.45 22.82 2.84
N ASP A 105 -2.33 23.97 3.50
CA ASP A 105 -1.30 24.97 3.23
C ASP A 105 0.10 24.39 3.50
N ALA A 106 0.26 23.61 4.56
CA ALA A 106 1.52 22.94 4.89
C ALA A 106 1.94 21.92 3.82
N ILE A 107 1.01 21.11 3.30
CA ILE A 107 1.28 20.18 2.20
C ILE A 107 1.66 20.95 0.93
N GLN A 108 0.92 21.99 0.58
CA GLN A 108 1.16 22.79 -0.62
C GLN A 108 2.52 23.50 -0.57
N MET A 109 2.91 24.02 0.60
CA MET A 109 4.24 24.57 0.82
C MET A 109 5.32 23.50 0.66
N TYR A 110 5.17 22.32 1.27
CA TYR A 110 6.15 21.24 1.15
C TYR A 110 6.35 20.80 -0.31
N ILE A 111 5.26 20.64 -1.07
CA ILE A 111 5.32 20.31 -2.50
C ILE A 111 6.05 21.41 -3.28
N SER A 112 5.69 22.67 -3.04
CA SER A 112 6.28 23.82 -3.73
C SER A 112 7.79 23.91 -3.47
N VAL A 113 8.20 23.80 -2.20
CA VAL A 113 9.61 23.81 -1.79
C VAL A 113 10.36 22.60 -2.36
N SER A 114 9.78 21.41 -2.32
CA SER A 114 10.38 20.21 -2.89
C SER A 114 10.66 20.38 -4.39
N PHE A 115 9.79 21.08 -5.11
CA PHE A 115 9.97 21.40 -6.53
C PHE A 115 11.17 22.34 -6.79
N PHE A 116 11.49 23.23 -5.85
CA PHE A 116 12.68 24.09 -5.93
C PHE A 116 14.00 23.33 -5.65
N PHE A 117 13.94 22.20 -4.94
CA PHE A 117 15.12 21.41 -4.57
C PHE A 117 15.41 20.21 -5.48
N ILE A 118 14.55 19.93 -6.47
CA ILE A 118 14.85 18.93 -7.51
C ILE A 118 15.60 19.65 -8.63
N PRO A 119 16.91 19.38 -8.84
CA PRO A 119 17.60 19.89 -10.00
C PRO A 119 16.97 19.23 -11.22
N TRP A 120 16.39 20.03 -12.10
CA TRP A 120 15.95 19.59 -13.42
C TRP A 120 17.12 18.88 -14.11
N TYR A 121 17.01 17.57 -14.33
CA TYR A 121 17.88 16.88 -15.28
C TYR A 121 17.31 17.15 -16.68
N SER A 122 17.96 18.06 -17.40
CA SER A 122 17.89 18.17 -18.87
C SER A 122 18.89 17.22 -19.51
#